data_AF-A0A2V1K5I5-F1
#
_entry.id   AF-A0A2V1K5I5-F1
#
_cell.length_a   1.000
_cell.length_b   1.000
_cell.length_c   1.000
_cell.angle_alpha   90.00
_cell.angle_beta   90.00
_cell.angle_gamma   90.00
#
_symmetry.space_group_name_H-M   'P 1'
#
loop_
_entity.id
_entity.type
_entity.pdbx_description
1 polymer ?
#
loop_
_entity_poly.entity_id
_entity_poly.type
_entity_poly.pdbx_seq_one_letter_code
_entity_poly.pdbx_strand_id
1 'polypeptide(L)'
;MPESDRSDLYGTGLQDADWYLLKDAVLAAAFGAETPVLPPRLQQHPVGVLLASYRQEARRSVLDKAARLLTGQQQESWQLLMKSG
;
A
#
# COMPACT_ATOMS: atom_id res chain seq x y z
N MET A 1 -25.91 17.13 -1.88
CA MET A 1 -24.84 16.88 -2.86
C MET A 1 -24.17 15.58 -2.46
N PRO A 2 -24.19 14.51 -3.27
CA PRO A 2 -23.39 13.33 -2.95
C PRO A 2 -22.00 13.49 -3.59
N GLU A 3 -21.03 13.97 -2.82
CA GLU A 3 -19.59 13.86 -3.16
C GLU A 3 -19.06 12.46 -2.77
N SER A 4 -19.82 11.40 -3.08
CA SER A 4 -19.50 10.01 -2.70
C SER A 4 -18.93 9.19 -3.85
N ASP A 5 -18.22 9.84 -4.78
CA ASP A 5 -17.44 9.17 -5.83
C ASP A 5 -15.92 9.35 -5.57
N ARG A 6 -15.52 9.44 -4.29
CA ARG A 6 -14.12 9.18 -3.95
C ARG A 6 -13.93 7.69 -4.06
N SER A 7 -13.43 7.24 -5.21
CA SER A 7 -13.04 5.87 -5.52
C SER A 7 -12.19 5.30 -4.37
N ASP A 8 -12.89 4.60 -3.49
CA ASP A 8 -12.30 3.94 -2.34
C ASP A 8 -11.83 2.57 -2.80
N LEU A 9 -10.61 2.52 -3.33
CA LEU A 9 -10.05 1.28 -3.84
C LEU A 9 -9.99 0.25 -2.69
N TYR A 10 -10.74 -0.84 -2.87
CA TYR A 10 -10.82 -1.99 -1.97
C TYR A 10 -11.38 -1.73 -0.56
N GLY A 11 -12.14 -0.66 -0.32
CA GLY A 11 -12.75 -0.43 1.00
C GLY A 11 -11.75 0.05 2.06
N THR A 12 -10.64 0.64 1.64
CA THR A 12 -9.49 0.99 2.51
C THR A 12 -9.57 2.37 3.14
N GLY A 13 -10.50 3.23 2.74
CA GLY A 13 -10.53 4.64 3.19
C GLY A 13 -9.51 5.53 2.49
N LEU A 14 -8.78 5.01 1.48
CA LEU A 14 -7.74 5.71 0.75
C LEU A 14 -8.27 6.28 -0.56
N GLN A 15 -7.85 7.50 -0.89
CA GLN A 15 -8.02 8.04 -2.24
C GLN A 15 -7.15 7.25 -3.22
N ASP A 16 -7.55 7.11 -4.49
CA ASP A 16 -6.77 6.41 -5.52
C ASP A 16 -5.29 6.81 -5.51
N ALA A 17 -5.01 8.12 -5.57
CA ALA A 17 -3.64 8.60 -5.65
C ALA A 17 -2.79 8.13 -4.46
N ASP A 18 -3.37 8.11 -3.25
CA ASP A 18 -2.70 7.64 -2.05
C ASP A 18 -2.54 6.11 -2.05
N TRP A 19 -3.54 5.39 -2.55
CA TRP A 19 -3.51 3.94 -2.72
C TRP A 19 -2.42 3.51 -3.71
N TYR A 20 -2.33 4.16 -4.87
CA TYR A 20 -1.29 3.92 -5.87
C TYR A 20 0.11 4.24 -5.33
N LEU A 21 0.28 5.33 -4.58
CA LEU A 21 1.56 5.69 -3.97
C LEU A 21 2.04 4.63 -2.97
N LEU A 22 1.12 4.10 -2.14
CA LEU A 22 1.40 3.01 -1.23
C LEU A 22 1.65 1.69 -1.97
N LYS A 23 0.88 1.39 -3.02
CA LYS A 23 1.09 0.22 -3.89
C LYS A 23 2.49 0.23 -4.48
N ASP A 24 2.88 1.33 -5.12
CA ASP A 24 4.21 1.48 -5.72
C ASP A 24 5.31 1.37 -4.68
N ALA A 25 5.10 1.91 -3.47
CA ALA A 25 6.04 1.75 -2.38
C ALA A 25 6.19 0.29 -1.93
N VAL A 26 5.09 -0.45 -1.80
CA VAL A 26 5.12 -1.88 -1.43
C VAL A 26 5.77 -2.71 -2.54
N LEU A 27 5.44 -2.46 -3.80
CA LEU A 27 6.05 -3.15 -4.94
C LEU A 27 7.55 -2.83 -5.05
N ALA A 28 7.94 -1.56 -4.95
CA ALA A 28 9.34 -1.17 -4.98
C ALA A 28 10.14 -1.86 -3.86
N ALA A 29 9.61 -1.87 -2.64
CA ALA A 29 10.22 -2.58 -1.53
C ALA A 29 10.33 -4.10 -1.78
N ALA A 30 9.30 -4.73 -2.36
CA ALA A 30 9.29 -6.15 -2.68
C ALA A 30 10.29 -6.55 -3.77
N PHE A 31 10.50 -5.68 -4.76
CA PHE A 31 11.45 -5.89 -5.85
C PHE A 31 12.86 -5.36 -5.56
N GLY A 32 13.10 -4.79 -4.37
CA GLY A 32 14.39 -4.21 -3.99
C GLY A 32 14.73 -2.94 -4.78
N ALA A 33 13.72 -2.26 -5.32
CA ALA A 33 13.86 -0.97 -5.99
C ALA A 33 13.82 0.20 -4.99
N GLU A 34 14.19 1.38 -5.47
CA GLU A 34 14.07 2.61 -4.68
C GLU A 34 12.61 2.85 -4.31
N THR A 35 12.34 2.87 -3.01
CA THR A 35 10.98 3.04 -2.52
C THR A 35 10.62 4.53 -2.56
N PRO A 36 9.53 4.94 -3.21
CA PRO A 36 9.11 6.33 -3.28
C PRO A 36 8.95 6.97 -1.90
N VAL A 37 9.16 8.27 -1.84
CA VAL A 37 8.96 9.07 -0.62
C VAL A 37 7.47 9.20 -0.37
N LEU A 38 6.99 8.54 0.69
CA LEU A 38 5.60 8.67 1.11
C LEU A 38 5.36 10.05 1.74
N PRO A 39 4.23 10.72 1.45
CA PRO A 39 3.85 11.93 2.16
C PRO A 39 3.57 11.65 3.65
N PRO A 40 3.68 12.64 4.54
CA PRO A 40 3.57 12.44 5.99
C PRO A 40 2.30 11.69 6.43
N ARG A 41 1.17 11.98 5.76
CA ARG A 41 -0.11 11.30 6.02
C ARG A 41 -0.05 9.78 5.76
N LEU A 42 0.67 9.36 4.73
CA LEU A 42 0.82 7.96 4.36
C LEU A 42 1.90 7.25 5.18
N GLN A 43 2.89 7.98 5.69
CA GLN A 43 3.86 7.43 6.65
C GLN A 43 3.18 7.01 7.97
N GLN A 44 2.13 7.74 8.38
CA GLN A 44 1.34 7.41 9.56
C GLN A 44 0.27 6.33 9.30
N HIS A 45 -0.01 6.02 8.03
CA HIS A 45 -0.93 4.96 7.66
C HIS A 45 -0.33 3.58 8.01
N PRO A 46 -1.12 2.58 8.43
CA PRO A 46 -0.61 1.25 8.79
C PRO A 46 0.31 0.62 7.73
N VAL A 47 0.01 0.82 6.45
CA VAL A 47 0.84 0.35 5.32
C VAL A 47 2.19 1.07 5.28
N GLY A 48 2.23 2.38 5.48
CA GLY A 48 3.47 3.16 5.51
C GLY A 48 4.34 2.84 6.72
N VAL A 49 3.72 2.58 7.88
CA VAL A 49 4.43 2.10 9.08
C VAL A 49 5.07 0.74 8.80
N LEU A 50 4.35 -0.20 8.17
CA LEU A 50 4.91 -1.49 7.78
C LEU A 50 6.07 -1.33 6.77
N LEU A 51 5.96 -0.42 5.80
CA LEU A 51 7.07 -0.14 4.88
C LEU A 51 8.30 0.40 5.61
N ALA A 52 8.12 1.28 6.60
CA ALA A 52 9.22 1.75 7.45
C ALA A 52 9.85 0.61 8.26
N SER A 53 9.04 -0.28 8.85
CA SER A 53 9.52 -1.49 9.54
C SER A 53 10.26 -2.43 8.59
N TYR A 54 9.79 -2.60 7.35
CA TYR A 54 10.48 -3.43 6.36
C TYR A 54 11.86 -2.87 6.03
N ARG A 55 12.03 -1.55 5.91
CA ARG A 55 13.34 -0.94 5.67
C ARG A 55 14.35 -1.22 6.80
N GLN A 56 13.88 -1.42 8.03
CA GLN A 56 14.74 -1.73 9.17
C GLN A 56 15.00 -3.23 9.32
N GLU A 57 13.98 -4.06 9.11
CA GLU A 57 14.04 -5.51 9.42
C GLU A 57 14.29 -6.40 8.19
N ALA A 58 14.08 -5.88 6.97
CA ALA A 58 14.12 -6.59 5.69
C ALA A 58 13.26 -7.87 5.64
N ARG A 59 12.21 -7.95 6.46
CA ARG A 59 11.34 -9.14 6.58
C ARG A 59 10.20 -9.13 5.56
N ARG A 60 10.18 -10.10 4.65
CA ARG A 60 9.09 -10.26 3.65
C ARG A 60 7.69 -10.32 4.26
N SER A 61 7.53 -10.94 5.43
CA SER A 61 6.24 -11.02 6.12
C SER A 61 5.63 -9.65 6.46
N VAL A 62 6.44 -8.60 6.54
CA VAL A 62 5.97 -7.22 6.75
C VAL A 62 5.33 -6.68 5.45
N LEU A 63 5.93 -6.99 4.31
CA LEU A 63 5.38 -6.64 2.99
C LEU A 63 4.09 -7.41 2.70
N ASP A 64 4.00 -8.69 3.08
CA ASP A 64 2.75 -9.45 2.97
C ASP A 64 1.60 -8.81 3.76
N LYS A 65 1.87 -8.32 4.97
CA LYS A 65 0.88 -7.58 5.77
C LYS A 65 0.50 -6.26 5.10
N ALA A 66 1.47 -5.54 4.56
CA ALA A 66 1.23 -4.27 3.86
C ALA A 66 0.36 -4.47 2.61
N ALA A 67 0.64 -5.51 1.83
CA ALA A 67 -0.13 -5.87 0.64
C ALA A 67 -1.57 -6.27 0.96
N ARG A 68 -1.77 -7.05 2.04
CA ARG A 68 -3.11 -7.42 2.51
C ARG A 68 -3.89 -6.20 2.96
N LEU A 69 -3.27 -5.30 3.74
CA LEU A 69 -3.96 -4.08 4.20
C LEU A 69 -4.36 -3.17 3.03
N LEU A 70 -3.49 -3.02 2.03
CA LEU A 70 -3.78 -2.27 0.82
C LEU A 70 -4.96 -2.83 0.02
N THR A 71 -5.20 -4.13 0.09
CA THR A 71 -6.23 -4.79 -0.73
C THR A 71 -7.45 -5.18 0.08
N GLY A 72 -7.65 -4.63 1.28
CA GLY A 72 -8.82 -4.97 2.11
C GLY A 72 -8.80 -6.40 2.64
N GLN A 73 -7.61 -6.94 2.92
CA GLN A 73 -7.34 -8.30 3.40
C GLN A 73 -7.68 -9.43 2.43
N GLN A 74 -7.68 -9.15 1.12
CA GLN A 74 -7.89 -10.15 0.08
C GLN A 74 -6.76 -11.21 0.10
N GLN A 75 -7.13 -12.48 -0.11
CA GLN A 75 -6.15 -13.58 -0.18
C GLN A 75 -5.16 -13.40 -1.34
N GLU A 76 -5.63 -12.83 -2.45
CA GLU A 76 -4.84 -12.59 -3.67
C GLU A 76 -4.23 -11.18 -3.74
N SER A 77 -3.95 -10.60 -2.58
CA SER A 77 -3.38 -9.25 -2.40
C SER A 77 -2.26 -8.92 -3.40
N TRP A 78 -1.23 -9.77 -3.52
CA TRP A 78 -0.12 -9.53 -4.45
C TRP A 78 -0.52 -9.51 -5.93
N GLN A 79 -1.44 -10.40 -6.33
CA GLN A 79 -1.92 -10.40 -7.72
C GLN A 79 -2.71 -9.12 -8.02
N LEU A 80 -3.51 -8.65 -7.06
CA LEU A 80 -4.26 -7.40 -7.18
C LEU A 80 -3.31 -6.21 -7.30
N LEU A 81 -2.27 -6.12 -6.45
CA LEU A 81 -1.28 -5.04 -6.56
C LEU A 81 -0.58 -5.02 -7.93
N MET A 82 -0.26 -6.18 -8.50
CA MET A 82 0.39 -6.29 -9.81
C MET A 82 -0.56 -6.06 -10.99
N LYS A 83 -1.86 -6.39 -10.86
CA LYS A 83 -2.86 -6.26 -11.95
C LYS A 83 -3.51 -4.89 -12.04
N SER A 84 -3.56 -4.11 -10.96
CA SER A 84 -4.23 -2.80 -10.94
C SER A 84 -3.41 -1.70 -11.62
N GLY A 85 -2.93 -1.93 -12.84
CA GLY A 85 -2.16 -1.01 -13.67
C GLY A 85 -2.99 -0.39 -14.78
#